data_AF-A0A944XZC1-F1
#
_entry.id   AF-A0A944XZC1-F1
#
_cell.length_a   1.000
_cell.length_b   1.000
_cell.length_c   1.000
_cell.angle_alpha   90.00
_cell.angle_beta   90.00
_cell.angle_gamma   90.00
#
_symmetry.space_group_name_H-M   'P 1'
#
loop_
_entity.id
_entity.type
_entity.pdbx_description
1 polymer ?
#
loop_
_entity_poly.entity_id
_entity_poly.type
_entity_poly.pdbx_seq_one_letter_code
_entity_poly.pdbx_strand_id
1 'polypeptide(L)'
;MKYLNTFVYIALVVLVNWAFTVVPLVKLPGGTMWPPVALLVGFVFVARDFAQREIGHYVLVAMAIGVGISYLFNPNVAIASATAFLISELADWAVYSFTRRPLSQRILYSSIIGTPIDSVVFLGMVGFLSLAGAAAMTASKLLGALIVWWLIRRREVALPA
;
A
#
# COMPACT_ATOMS: atom_id res chain seq x y z
N MET A 1 21.03 -9.32 -5.83
CA MET A 1 20.09 -10.34 -5.31
C MET A 1 18.84 -10.30 -6.17
N LYS A 2 18.39 -11.45 -6.72
CA LYS A 2 17.37 -11.53 -7.78
C LYS A 2 15.90 -11.34 -7.29
N TYR A 3 15.68 -11.31 -5.97
CA TYR A 3 14.34 -11.26 -5.35
C TYR A 3 14.24 -10.25 -4.18
N LEU A 4 15.08 -9.22 -4.19
CA LEU A 4 15.21 -8.30 -3.05
C LEU A 4 13.93 -7.48 -2.85
N ASN A 5 13.33 -6.97 -3.93
CA ASN A 5 12.16 -6.10 -3.84
C ASN A 5 10.92 -6.89 -3.40
N THR A 6 10.80 -8.12 -3.89
CA THR A 6 9.75 -9.06 -3.50
C THR A 6 9.84 -9.38 -2.01
N PHE A 7 11.04 -9.64 -1.49
CA PHE A 7 11.24 -9.88 -0.07
C PHE A 7 10.88 -8.64 0.77
N VAL A 8 11.33 -7.45 0.35
CA VAL A 8 10.99 -6.18 1.01
C VAL A 8 9.48 -5.95 1.02
N TYR A 9 8.79 -6.21 -0.09
CA TYR A 9 7.33 -6.08 -0.17
C TYR A 9 6.62 -7.01 0.82
N ILE A 10 6.95 -8.31 0.84
CA ILE A 10 6.37 -9.27 1.77
C ILE A 10 6.62 -8.85 3.23
N ALA A 11 7.86 -8.45 3.54
CA ALA A 11 8.23 -8.00 4.87
C ALA A 11 7.46 -6.75 5.30
N LEU A 12 7.25 -5.78 4.39
CA LEU A 12 6.46 -4.59 4.65
C LEU A 12 4.98 -4.90 4.89
N VAL A 13 4.39 -5.82 4.12
CA VAL A 13 3.00 -6.27 4.34
C VAL A 13 2.86 -6.85 5.75
N VAL A 14 3.75 -7.75 6.15
CA VAL A 14 3.74 -8.36 7.49
C VAL A 14 3.94 -7.30 8.57
N LEU A 15 4.92 -6.42 8.39
CA LEU A 15 5.23 -5.35 9.36
C LEU A 15 4.06 -4.39 9.55
N VAL A 16 3.39 -3.98 8.48
CA VAL A 16 2.25 -3.07 8.53
C VAL A 16 1.04 -3.73 9.17
N ASN A 17 0.75 -4.99 8.84
CA ASN A 17 -0.32 -5.73 9.49
C ASN A 17 -0.08 -5.93 10.98
N TRP A 18 1.14 -6.28 11.37
CA TRP A 18 1.52 -6.30 12.77
C TRP A 18 1.39 -4.91 13.42
N ALA A 19 1.83 -3.85 12.77
CA ALA A 19 1.72 -2.48 13.27
C ALA A 19 0.26 -2.06 13.54
N PHE A 20 -0.69 -2.48 12.70
CA PHE A 20 -2.12 -2.24 12.94
C PHE A 20 -2.66 -2.92 14.22
N THR A 21 -1.97 -3.93 14.75
CA THR A 21 -2.36 -4.60 16.01
C THR A 21 -1.83 -3.90 17.26
N VAL A 22 -0.70 -3.19 17.15
CA VAL A 22 -0.02 -2.56 18.30
C VAL A 22 -0.16 -1.05 18.34
N VAL A 23 -0.37 -0.40 17.19
CA VAL A 23 -0.52 1.06 17.09
C VAL A 23 -2.01 1.40 17.17
N PRO A 24 -2.45 2.15 18.20
CA PRO A 24 -3.84 2.52 18.36
C PRO A 24 -4.27 3.56 17.32
N LEU A 25 -5.58 3.59 17.06
CA LEU A 25 -6.21 4.64 16.27
C LEU A 25 -6.13 5.98 17.02
N VAL A 26 -5.84 7.04 16.28
CA VAL A 26 -5.80 8.41 16.80
C VAL A 26 -7.07 9.14 16.42
N LYS A 27 -7.65 9.85 17.39
CA LYS A 27 -8.80 10.74 17.14
C LYS A 27 -8.31 12.06 16.56
N LEU A 28 -8.71 12.35 15.33
CA LEU A 28 -8.53 13.65 14.70
C LEU A 28 -9.61 14.64 15.18
N PRO A 29 -9.40 15.96 15.00
CA PRO A 29 -10.43 16.96 15.23
C PRO A 29 -11.74 16.56 14.52
N GLY A 30 -12.87 16.71 15.21
CA GLY A 30 -14.18 16.26 14.70
C GLY A 30 -14.50 14.77 14.94
N GLY A 31 -13.74 14.08 15.80
CA GLY A 31 -14.07 12.72 16.26
C GLY A 31 -13.77 11.61 15.25
N THR A 32 -13.10 11.93 14.14
CA THR A 32 -12.70 10.97 13.11
C THR A 32 -11.57 10.10 13.61
N MET A 33 -11.71 8.78 13.47
CA MET A 33 -10.65 7.83 13.80
C MET A 33 -9.69 7.70 12.61
N TRP A 34 -8.40 7.84 12.86
CA TRP A 34 -7.36 7.73 11.85
C TRP A 34 -6.27 6.76 12.30
N PRO A 35 -5.89 5.77 11.47
CA PRO A 35 -4.79 4.87 11.77
C PRO A 35 -3.43 5.49 11.37
N PRO A 36 -2.52 5.79 12.32
CA PRO A 36 -1.20 6.35 11.99
C PRO A 36 -0.35 5.43 11.09
N VAL A 37 -0.58 4.12 11.20
CA VAL A 37 0.04 3.08 10.37
C VAL A 37 -0.21 3.31 8.87
N ALA A 38 -1.24 4.06 8.49
CA ALA A 38 -1.49 4.44 7.10
C ALA A 38 -0.32 5.16 6.43
N LEU A 39 0.51 5.89 7.18
CA LEU A 39 1.73 6.49 6.66
C LEU A 39 2.73 5.43 6.18
N LEU A 40 2.80 4.29 6.88
CA LEU A 40 3.66 3.16 6.51
C LEU A 40 3.08 2.37 5.34
N VAL A 41 1.75 2.25 5.28
CA VAL A 41 1.05 1.56 4.19
C VAL A 41 1.43 2.18 2.83
N GLY A 42 1.61 3.50 2.74
CA GLY A 42 2.07 4.14 1.50
C GLY A 42 3.35 3.55 0.91
N PHE A 43 4.28 3.09 1.75
CA PHE A 43 5.51 2.43 1.27
C PHE A 43 5.25 1.01 0.75
N VAL A 44 4.21 0.33 1.21
CA VAL A 44 3.79 -1.00 0.70
C VAL A 44 3.39 -0.89 -0.76
N PHE A 45 2.59 0.14 -1.11
CA PHE A 45 2.17 0.41 -2.49
C PHE A 45 3.37 0.62 -3.43
N VAL A 46 4.37 1.35 -2.98
CA VAL A 46 5.59 1.57 -3.76
C VAL A 46 6.43 0.30 -3.87
N ALA A 47 6.64 -0.40 -2.75
CA ALA A 47 7.42 -1.64 -2.71
C ALA A 47 6.81 -2.72 -3.61
N ARG A 48 5.48 -2.76 -3.71
CA ARG A 48 4.77 -3.59 -4.67
C ARG A 48 5.18 -3.27 -6.10
N ASP A 49 5.15 -2.01 -6.53
CA ASP A 49 5.46 -1.68 -7.93
C ASP A 49 6.90 -2.11 -8.31
N PHE A 50 7.81 -2.13 -7.34
CA PHE A 50 9.14 -2.73 -7.49
C PHE A 50 9.13 -4.26 -7.52
N ALA A 51 8.37 -4.92 -6.66
CA ALA A 51 8.19 -6.37 -6.67
C ALA A 51 7.53 -6.84 -7.98
N GLN A 52 6.49 -6.17 -8.45
CA GLN A 52 5.83 -6.45 -9.74
C GLN A 52 6.79 -6.28 -10.92
N ARG A 53 7.76 -5.36 -10.85
CA ARG A 53 8.82 -5.27 -11.86
C ARG A 53 9.74 -6.49 -11.86
N GLU A 54 9.97 -7.08 -10.69
CA GLU A 54 10.89 -8.21 -10.47
C GLU A 54 10.25 -9.56 -10.80
N ILE A 55 8.98 -9.78 -10.41
CA ILE A 55 8.27 -11.07 -10.52
C ILE A 55 7.00 -11.01 -11.38
N GLY A 56 6.66 -9.86 -11.96
CA GLY A 56 5.49 -9.72 -12.83
C GLY A 56 4.18 -9.99 -12.09
N HIS A 57 3.30 -10.79 -12.72
CA HIS A 57 1.96 -11.12 -12.20
C HIS A 57 1.98 -11.94 -10.89
N TYR A 58 3.11 -12.56 -10.54
CA TYR A 58 3.26 -13.31 -9.29
C TYR A 58 3.27 -12.41 -8.03
N VAL A 59 3.22 -11.08 -8.19
CA VAL A 59 3.07 -10.14 -7.06
C VAL A 59 1.82 -10.42 -6.21
N LEU A 60 0.73 -10.89 -6.82
CA LEU A 60 -0.47 -11.32 -6.10
C LEU A 60 -0.20 -12.51 -5.16
N VAL A 61 0.69 -13.42 -5.55
CA VAL A 61 1.11 -14.55 -4.71
C VAL A 61 1.99 -14.05 -3.56
N ALA A 62 2.91 -13.12 -3.83
CA ALA A 62 3.72 -12.50 -2.78
C ALA A 62 2.85 -11.78 -1.73
N MET A 63 1.83 -11.04 -2.18
CA MET A 63 0.84 -10.42 -1.30
C MET A 63 0.11 -11.48 -0.46
N ALA A 64 -0.39 -12.54 -1.09
CA ALA A 64 -1.10 -13.62 -0.40
C ALA A 64 -0.23 -14.29 0.67
N ILE A 65 1.07 -14.46 0.42
CA ILE A 65 2.03 -14.96 1.42
C ILE A 65 2.15 -13.99 2.60
N GLY A 66 2.36 -12.69 2.35
CA GLY A 66 2.47 -11.68 3.40
C GLY A 66 1.22 -11.57 4.27
N VAL A 67 0.05 -11.61 3.64
CA VAL A 67 -1.26 -11.65 4.32
C VAL A 67 -1.44 -12.95 5.10
N GLY A 68 -1.10 -14.10 4.51
CA GLY A 68 -1.21 -15.41 5.16
C GLY A 68 -0.35 -15.51 6.43
N ILE A 69 0.87 -14.96 6.39
CA ILE A 69 1.72 -14.83 7.58
C ILE A 69 1.05 -13.91 8.63
N SER A 70 0.45 -12.80 8.18
CA SER A 70 -0.20 -11.83 9.05
C SER A 70 -1.42 -12.39 9.79
N TYR A 71 -2.12 -13.35 9.18
CA TYR A 71 -3.27 -14.04 9.77
C TYR A 71 -2.92 -14.76 11.08
N LEU A 72 -1.67 -15.20 11.24
CA LEU A 72 -1.20 -15.88 12.45
C LEU A 72 -1.17 -14.99 13.69
N PHE A 73 -1.15 -13.66 13.52
CA PHE A 73 -1.06 -12.70 14.62
C PHE A 73 -2.42 -12.12 15.03
N ASN A 74 -3.26 -11.75 14.06
CA ASN A 74 -4.59 -11.19 14.34
C ASN A 74 -5.54 -11.40 13.15
N PRO A 75 -6.47 -12.37 13.23
CA PRO A 75 -7.38 -12.70 12.13
C PRO A 75 -8.27 -11.53 11.68
N ASN A 76 -8.75 -10.69 12.60
CA ASN A 76 -9.69 -9.61 12.27
C ASN A 76 -9.02 -8.51 11.44
N VAL A 77 -7.84 -8.07 11.87
CA VAL A 77 -7.05 -7.07 11.14
C VAL A 77 -6.54 -7.66 9.83
N ALA A 78 -6.09 -8.92 9.84
CA ALA A 78 -5.59 -9.59 8.65
C ALA A 78 -6.69 -9.76 7.58
N ILE A 79 -7.94 -10.09 7.94
CA ILE A 79 -9.02 -10.20 6.95
C ILE A 79 -9.36 -8.82 6.35
N ALA A 80 -9.43 -7.78 7.18
CA ALA A 80 -9.71 -6.42 6.74
C ALA A 80 -8.62 -5.91 5.80
N SER A 81 -7.34 -6.07 6.17
CA SER A 81 -6.22 -5.66 5.34
C SER A 81 -6.03 -6.56 4.13
N ALA A 82 -6.28 -7.88 4.23
CA ALA A 82 -6.26 -8.80 3.09
C ALA A 82 -7.23 -8.35 2.01
N THR A 83 -8.45 -8.00 2.42
CA THR A 83 -9.50 -7.58 1.50
C THR A 83 -9.17 -6.24 0.87
N ALA A 84 -8.73 -5.28 1.68
CA ALA A 84 -8.35 -3.94 1.22
C ALA A 84 -7.12 -3.99 0.29
N PHE A 85 -6.09 -4.74 0.67
CA PHE A 85 -4.92 -4.98 -0.17
C PHE A 85 -5.32 -5.71 -1.43
N LEU A 86 -6.06 -6.83 -1.39
CA LEU A 86 -6.42 -7.56 -2.60
C LEU A 86 -7.16 -6.68 -3.63
N ILE A 87 -8.15 -5.88 -3.18
CA ILE A 87 -8.93 -5.02 -4.08
C ILE A 87 -8.05 -3.90 -4.66
N SER A 88 -7.24 -3.23 -3.84
CA SER A 88 -6.35 -2.16 -4.29
C SER A 88 -5.18 -2.67 -5.14
N GLU A 89 -4.66 -3.85 -4.80
CA GLU A 89 -3.62 -4.56 -5.53
C GLU A 89 -4.08 -4.95 -6.93
N LEU A 90 -5.33 -5.39 -7.10
CA LEU A 90 -5.90 -5.68 -8.42
C LEU A 90 -6.05 -4.40 -9.27
N ALA A 91 -6.50 -3.31 -8.66
CA ALA A 91 -6.61 -2.02 -9.34
C ALA A 91 -5.24 -1.55 -9.82
N ASP A 92 -4.24 -1.65 -8.96
CA ASP A 92 -2.89 -1.18 -9.26
C ASP A 92 -2.13 -2.11 -10.20
N TRP A 93 -2.36 -3.43 -10.08
CA TRP A 93 -1.90 -4.41 -11.03
C TRP A 93 -2.41 -4.09 -12.44
N ALA A 94 -3.68 -3.72 -12.57
CA ALA A 94 -4.25 -3.30 -13.84
C ALA A 94 -3.58 -2.01 -14.34
N VAL A 95 -3.49 -0.97 -13.50
CA VAL A 95 -2.82 0.29 -13.86
C VAL A 95 -1.39 0.04 -14.33
N TYR A 96 -0.60 -0.73 -13.59
CA TYR A 96 0.79 -1.02 -13.91
C TYR A 96 0.94 -1.83 -15.21
N SER A 97 0.08 -2.83 -15.41
CA SER A 97 0.14 -3.73 -16.56
C SER A 97 -0.24 -3.03 -17.87
N PHE A 98 -1.22 -2.12 -17.83
CA PHE A 98 -1.76 -1.50 -19.04
C PHE A 98 -1.15 -0.14 -19.40
N THR A 99 -0.60 0.61 -18.45
CA THR A 99 -0.10 1.98 -18.75
C THR A 99 1.21 2.02 -19.55
N ARG A 100 2.06 0.98 -19.49
CA ARG A 100 3.38 0.91 -20.18
C ARG A 100 4.26 2.18 -20.04
N ARG A 101 4.07 2.99 -18.99
CA ARG A 101 4.82 4.23 -18.71
C ARG A 101 6.15 3.98 -17.98
N PRO A 102 7.03 4.99 -17.79
CA PRO A 102 8.17 4.90 -16.87
C PRO A 102 7.73 4.57 -15.43
N LEU A 103 8.64 3.99 -14.64
CA LEU A 103 8.33 3.49 -13.29
C LEU A 103 7.79 4.59 -12.38
N SER A 104 8.38 5.79 -12.41
CA SER A 104 7.87 6.93 -11.63
C SER A 104 6.40 7.25 -11.91
N GLN A 105 5.98 7.25 -13.18
CA GLN A 105 4.58 7.51 -13.52
C GLN A 105 3.66 6.37 -13.08
N ARG A 106 4.11 5.12 -13.18
CA ARG A 106 3.33 3.97 -12.70
C ARG A 106 3.10 4.04 -11.20
N ILE A 107 4.12 4.36 -10.41
CA ILE A 107 4.02 4.52 -8.95
C ILE A 107 3.01 5.60 -8.58
N LEU A 108 3.01 6.71 -9.32
CA LEU A 108 2.07 7.80 -9.07
C LEU A 108 0.64 7.38 -9.40
N TYR A 109 0.40 6.80 -10.58
CA TYR A 109 -0.94 6.40 -11.00
C TYR A 109 -1.52 5.26 -10.16
N SER A 110 -0.69 4.26 -9.83
CA SER A 110 -1.10 3.17 -8.94
C SER A 110 -1.47 3.74 -7.57
N SER A 111 -0.61 4.55 -6.95
CA SER A 111 -0.87 5.09 -5.62
C SER A 111 -2.11 6.00 -5.59
N ILE A 112 -2.37 6.80 -6.64
CA ILE A 112 -3.56 7.67 -6.72
C ILE A 112 -4.87 6.85 -6.77
N ILE A 113 -4.86 5.66 -7.38
CA ILE A 113 -6.05 4.83 -7.55
C ILE A 113 -6.19 3.82 -6.40
N GLY A 114 -5.11 3.13 -6.05
CA GLY A 114 -5.11 2.10 -5.02
C GLY A 114 -5.32 2.64 -3.61
N THR A 115 -4.72 3.79 -3.25
CA THR A 115 -4.79 4.28 -1.86
C THR A 115 -6.17 4.77 -1.41
N PRO A 116 -7.02 5.41 -2.25
CA PRO A 116 -8.41 5.67 -1.90
C PRO A 116 -9.23 4.39 -1.70
N ILE A 117 -9.09 3.43 -2.63
CA ILE A 117 -9.81 2.16 -2.58
C ILE A 117 -9.46 1.41 -1.29
N ASP A 118 -8.16 1.26 -1.00
CA ASP A 118 -7.68 0.61 0.21
C ASP A 118 -8.18 1.30 1.48
N SER A 119 -8.16 2.64 1.51
CA SER A 119 -8.61 3.41 2.68
C SER A 119 -10.09 3.25 2.97
N VAL A 120 -10.94 3.27 1.93
CA VAL A 120 -12.38 3.09 2.08
C VAL A 120 -12.71 1.67 2.52
N VAL A 121 -12.12 0.67 1.86
CA VAL A 121 -12.36 -0.74 2.18
C VAL A 121 -11.88 -1.06 3.60
N PHE A 122 -10.66 -0.64 3.96
CA PHE A 122 -10.09 -0.91 5.27
C PHE A 122 -10.91 -0.26 6.41
N LEU A 123 -11.21 1.04 6.32
CA LEU A 123 -12.00 1.71 7.36
C LEU A 123 -13.43 1.20 7.42
N GLY A 124 -14.02 0.80 6.29
CA GLY A 124 -15.31 0.13 6.21
C GLY A 124 -15.31 -1.19 6.99
N MET A 125 -14.29 -2.03 6.77
CA MET A 125 -14.16 -3.32 7.43
C MET A 125 -13.89 -3.22 8.93
N VAL A 126 -13.13 -2.21 9.36
CA VAL A 126 -12.83 -1.99 10.79
C VAL A 126 -13.95 -1.18 11.49
N GLY A 127 -14.97 -0.73 10.76
CA GLY A 127 -16.16 -0.07 11.32
C GLY A 127 -15.97 1.42 11.68
N PHE A 128 -14.92 2.06 11.16
CA PHE A 128 -14.60 3.48 11.41
C PHE A 128 -14.69 4.34 10.15
N LEU A 129 -15.46 3.91 9.15
CA LEU A 129 -15.58 4.62 7.90
C LEU A 129 -16.20 6.01 8.10
N SER A 130 -15.44 7.04 7.71
CA SER A 130 -15.94 8.39 7.52
C SER A 130 -15.26 9.01 6.32
N LEU A 131 -15.90 10.01 5.69
CA LEU A 131 -15.31 10.69 4.54
C LEU A 131 -13.98 11.35 4.91
N ALA A 132 -13.93 12.00 6.08
CA ALA A 132 -12.72 12.62 6.60
C ALA A 132 -11.64 11.58 6.92
N GLY A 133 -12.01 10.42 7.48
CA GLY A 133 -11.08 9.35 7.82
C GLY A 133 -10.49 8.70 6.57
N ALA A 134 -11.33 8.41 5.58
CA ALA A 134 -10.90 7.90 4.27
C ALA A 134 -9.98 8.89 3.56
N ALA A 135 -10.32 10.18 3.56
CA ALA A 135 -9.48 11.23 2.98
C ALA A 135 -8.13 11.35 3.71
N ALA A 136 -8.13 11.39 5.04
CA ALA A 136 -6.91 11.47 5.84
C ALA A 136 -6.00 10.23 5.65
N MET A 137 -6.59 9.03 5.64
CA MET A 137 -5.87 7.78 5.43
C MET A 137 -5.29 7.70 4.01
N THR A 138 -6.05 8.13 3.00
CA THR A 138 -5.60 8.21 1.61
C THR A 138 -4.44 9.20 1.48
N ALA A 139 -4.59 10.41 2.01
CA ALA A 139 -3.55 11.43 2.01
C ALA A 139 -2.27 10.94 2.69
N SER A 140 -2.39 10.21 3.81
CA SER A 140 -1.25 9.63 4.53
C SER A 140 -0.46 8.65 3.65
N LYS A 141 -1.16 7.75 2.96
CA LYS A 141 -0.54 6.78 2.05
C LYS A 141 0.09 7.46 0.85
N LEU A 142 -0.62 8.44 0.25
CA LEU A 142 -0.11 9.23 -0.87
C LEU A 142 1.15 10.01 -0.50
N LEU A 143 1.24 10.58 0.70
CA LEU A 143 2.46 11.25 1.16
C LEU A 143 3.66 10.29 1.15
N GLY A 144 3.49 9.08 1.68
CA GLY A 144 4.53 8.04 1.61
C GLY A 144 4.94 7.71 0.18
N ALA A 145 3.95 7.51 -0.70
CA ALA A 145 4.20 7.24 -2.11
C ALA A 145 4.89 8.39 -2.86
N LEU A 146 4.49 9.64 -2.60
CA LEU A 146 5.04 10.85 -3.20
C LEU A 146 6.50 11.07 -2.82
N ILE A 147 6.87 10.79 -1.56
CA ILE A 147 8.27 10.86 -1.10
C ILE A 147 9.14 9.94 -1.96
N VAL A 148 8.74 8.68 -2.11
CA VAL A 148 9.53 7.72 -2.88
C VAL A 148 9.50 8.03 -4.37
N TRP A 149 8.34 8.40 -4.92
CA TRP A 149 8.20 8.87 -6.29
C TRP A 149 9.19 10.00 -6.61
N TRP A 150 9.29 11.01 -5.74
CA TRP A 150 10.17 12.15 -5.93
C TRP A 150 11.64 11.75 -5.93
N LEU A 151 12.04 10.83 -5.04
CA LEU A 151 13.39 10.28 -5.00
C LEU A 151 13.74 9.53 -6.30
N ILE A 152 12.80 8.74 -6.83
CA ILE A 152 13.00 8.00 -8.09
C ILE A 152 13.02 8.94 -9.28
N ARG A 153 12.08 9.88 -9.35
CA ARG A 153 11.96 10.84 -10.45
C ARG A 153 13.24 11.67 -10.61
N ARG A 154 13.86 12.08 -9.50
CA ARG A 154 15.15 12.77 -9.52
C ARG A 154 16.26 11.93 -10.16
N ARG A 155 16.28 10.61 -9.91
CA ARG A 155 17.25 9.68 -10.50
C ARG A 155 17.00 9.45 -11.98
N GLU A 156 15.74 9.29 -12.39
CA GLU A 156 15.36 9.14 -13.81
C GLU A 156 15.71 10.39 -14.63
N VAL A 157 15.57 11.59 -14.06
CA VAL A 157 15.94 12.84 -14.75
C VAL A 157 17.46 13.04 -14.81
N ALA A 158 18.21 12.57 -13.80
CA ALA A 158 19.67 12.68 -13.75
C ALA A 158 20.41 11.69 -14.67
N LEU A 159 19.74 10.63 -15.12
CA LEU A 159 20.25 9.64 -16.07
C LEU A 159 19.33 9.60 -17.30
N PRO A 160 19.38 10.61 -18.18
CA PRO A 160 18.74 10.48 -19.50
C PRO A 160 19.40 9.30 -20.22
N ALA A 161 18.55 8.42 -20.77
CA ALA A 161 18.92 7.17 -21.43
C ALA A 161 19.88 7.37 -22.62
#